data_AF-A0A2E2SDC5-F1
#
_entry.id   AF-A0A2E2SDC5-F1
#
_cell.length_a   1.000
_cell.length_b   1.000
_cell.length_c   1.000
_cell.angle_alpha   90.00
_cell.angle_beta   90.00
_cell.angle_gamma   90.00
#
_symmetry.space_group_name_H-M   'P 1'
#
loop_
_entity.id
_entity.type
_entity.pdbx_description
1 polymer ?
#
loop_
_entity_poly.entity_id
_entity_poly.type
_entity_poly.pdbx_seq_one_letter_code
_entity_poly.pdbx_strand_id
1 'polypeptide(L)'
;KKFRVSLSGFEENKRVASINSSGRASEYRLNMSVTYTVTDLQAKKIIDTDKITMEEVYEFSQENILASSEEEQKVKTDLIENLLLKLFRNLNLLLN
;
A
#
# COMPACT_ATOMS: atom_id res chain seq x y z
N LYS A 1 11.30 0.67 -25.03
CA LYS A 1 11.11 -0.80 -25.13
C LYS A 1 9.69 -1.13 -24.66
N LYS A 2 9.03 -2.18 -25.19
CA LYS A 2 7.72 -2.62 -24.69
C LYS A 2 7.91 -3.69 -23.62
N PHE A 3 7.19 -3.59 -22.53
CA PHE A 3 7.21 -4.52 -21.41
C PHE A 3 5.78 -4.74 -20.90
N ARG A 4 5.56 -5.87 -20.23
CA ARG A 4 4.33 -6.21 -19.54
C ARG A 4 4.62 -6.20 -18.04
N VAL A 5 3.81 -5.47 -17.29
CA VAL A 5 3.82 -5.48 -15.82
C VAL A 5 2.60 -6.28 -15.38
N SER A 6 2.82 -7.26 -14.50
CA SER A 6 1.74 -8.09 -13.95
C SER A 6 1.73 -7.93 -12.43
N LEU A 7 0.60 -7.49 -11.89
CA LEU A 7 0.38 -7.44 -10.45
C LEU A 7 -0.08 -8.83 -10.01
N SER A 8 0.72 -9.50 -9.18
CA SER A 8 0.45 -10.87 -8.73
C SER A 8 -0.21 -10.94 -7.36
N GLY A 9 -0.19 -9.84 -6.60
CA GLY A 9 -0.85 -9.76 -5.31
C GLY A 9 -0.99 -8.34 -4.79
N PHE A 10 -2.05 -8.11 -4.03
CA PHE A 10 -2.27 -6.92 -3.22
C PHE A 10 -2.65 -7.36 -1.81
N GLU A 11 -1.97 -6.82 -0.80
CA GLU A 11 -2.25 -7.10 0.61
C GLU A 11 -2.56 -5.79 1.33
N GLU A 12 -3.59 -5.80 2.16
CA GLU A 12 -3.93 -4.72 3.10
C GLU A 12 -4.02 -5.34 4.51
N ASN A 13 -3.31 -4.74 5.47
CA ASN A 13 -3.32 -5.16 6.86
C ASN A 13 -3.59 -3.95 7.76
N LYS A 14 -4.62 -4.07 8.62
CA LYS A 14 -4.93 -3.10 9.66
C LYS A 14 -4.66 -3.70 11.04
N ARG A 15 -3.95 -2.97 11.89
CA ARG A 15 -3.67 -3.38 13.28
C ARG A 15 -3.67 -2.19 14.23
N VAL A 16 -4.00 -2.44 15.50
CA VAL A 16 -3.90 -1.42 16.55
C VAL A 16 -2.44 -0.98 16.67
N ALA A 17 -2.20 0.33 16.57
CA ALA A 17 -0.88 0.93 16.73
C ALA A 17 -0.66 1.42 18.17
N SER A 18 -1.71 1.95 18.79
CA SER A 18 -1.71 2.42 20.18
C SER A 18 -3.09 2.28 20.83
N ILE A 19 -3.09 2.35 22.16
CA ILE A 19 -4.29 2.35 23.00
C ILE A 19 -4.28 3.59 23.91
N ASN A 20 -5.46 4.12 24.21
CA ASN A 20 -5.64 5.20 25.18
C ASN A 20 -5.59 4.68 26.64
N SER A 21 -5.68 5.59 27.61
CA SER A 21 -5.63 5.28 29.05
C SER A 21 -6.73 4.33 29.54
N SER A 22 -7.83 4.19 28.79
CA SER A 22 -8.91 3.23 29.08
C SER A 22 -8.69 1.84 28.48
N GLY A 23 -7.56 1.62 27.79
CA GLY A 23 -7.23 0.37 27.12
C GLY A 23 -7.92 0.19 25.76
N ARG A 24 -8.54 1.23 25.20
CA ARG A 24 -9.20 1.20 23.88
C ARG A 24 -8.25 1.68 22.80
N ALA A 25 -8.38 1.15 21.58
CA ALA A 25 -7.58 1.62 20.44
C ALA A 25 -7.73 3.14 20.25
N SER A 26 -6.59 3.83 20.09
CA SER A 26 -6.50 5.25 19.79
C SER A 26 -5.91 5.53 18.41
N GLU A 27 -5.13 4.59 17.88
CA GLU A 27 -4.57 4.68 16.53
C GLU A 27 -4.58 3.29 15.88
N TYR A 28 -4.77 3.27 14.56
CA TYR A 28 -4.55 2.10 13.74
C TYR A 28 -3.38 2.35 12.79
N ARG A 29 -2.63 1.29 12.51
CA ARG A 29 -1.66 1.25 11.42
C ARG A 29 -2.26 0.48 10.26
N LEU A 30 -2.24 1.09 9.08
CA LEU A 30 -2.49 0.44 7.81
C LEU A 30 -1.16 0.13 7.13
N ASN A 31 -0.98 -1.11 6.71
CA ASN A 31 0.11 -1.53 5.85
C ASN A 31 -0.49 -2.05 4.55
N MET A 32 -0.03 -1.56 3.41
CA MET A 32 -0.44 -2.03 2.10
C MET A 32 0.76 -2.43 1.29
N SER A 33 0.60 -3.48 0.49
CA SER A 33 1.67 -3.91 -0.41
C SER A 33 1.14 -4.42 -1.74
N VAL A 34 1.95 -4.24 -2.77
CA VAL A 34 1.71 -4.79 -4.11
C VAL A 34 2.92 -5.62 -4.51
N THR A 35 2.66 -6.85 -4.95
CA THR A 35 3.66 -7.75 -5.52
C THR A 35 3.50 -7.74 -7.04
N TYR A 36 4.61 -7.57 -7.77
CA TYR A 36 4.59 -7.43 -9.22
C TYR A 36 5.75 -8.16 -9.89
N THR A 37 5.56 -8.49 -11.16
CA THR A 37 6.58 -9.03 -12.06
C THR A 37 6.62 -8.20 -13.34
N VAL A 38 7.75 -8.24 -14.04
CA VAL A 38 7.91 -7.55 -15.33
C VAL A 38 8.51 -8.49 -16.34
N THR A 39 7.88 -8.60 -17.51
CA THR A 39 8.39 -9.37 -18.65
C THR A 39 8.54 -8.50 -19.89
N ASP A 40 9.36 -8.94 -20.84
CA ASP A 40 9.24 -8.46 -22.21
C ASP A 40 8.01 -9.06 -22.91
N LEU A 41 7.83 -8.73 -24.20
CA LEU A 41 6.72 -9.25 -25.00
C LEU A 41 6.83 -10.74 -25.34
N GLN A 42 8.00 -11.34 -25.19
CA GLN A 42 8.27 -12.76 -25.41
C GLN A 42 8.18 -13.56 -24.10
N ALA A 43 7.63 -12.94 -23.04
CA ALA A 43 7.52 -13.50 -21.70
C ALA A 43 8.87 -13.78 -21.00
N LYS A 44 9.98 -13.20 -21.48
CA LYS A 44 11.24 -13.24 -20.75
C LYS A 44 11.14 -12.32 -19.54
N LYS A 45 11.45 -12.85 -18.36
CA LYS A 45 11.47 -12.07 -17.11
C LYS A 45 12.56 -10.99 -17.16
N ILE A 46 12.15 -9.76 -16.87
CA ILE A 46 13.03 -8.60 -16.64
C ILE A 46 13.15 -8.37 -15.13
N ILE A 47 12.02 -8.44 -14.42
CA ILE A 47 11.94 -8.45 -12.95
C ILE A 47 11.18 -9.73 -12.58
N ASP A 48 11.83 -10.61 -11.81
CA ASP A 48 11.26 -11.92 -11.48
C ASP A 48 10.04 -11.79 -10.58
N THR A 49 10.22 -11.27 -9.37
CA THR A 49 9.14 -10.88 -8.44
C THR A 49 9.70 -9.83 -7.51
N ASP A 50 8.97 -8.72 -7.35
CA ASP A 50 9.32 -7.65 -6.42
C ASP A 50 8.07 -7.19 -5.67
N LYS A 51 8.25 -6.60 -4.49
CA LYS A 51 7.18 -6.18 -3.58
C LYS A 51 7.43 -4.76 -3.09
N ILE A 52 6.45 -3.89 -3.27
CA ILE A 52 6.43 -2.55 -2.70
C ILE A 52 5.47 -2.55 -1.53
N THR A 53 5.90 -1.98 -0.41
CA THR A 53 5.10 -1.86 0.80
C THR A 53 5.09 -0.40 1.25
N MET A 54 3.93 0.08 1.69
CA MET A 54 3.72 1.39 2.31
C MET A 54 2.93 1.20 3.61
N GLU A 55 3.13 2.10 4.56
CA GLU A 55 2.33 2.12 5.79
C GLU A 55 2.06 3.53 6.27
N GLU A 56 0.94 3.70 6.96
CA GLU A 56 0.53 4.95 7.58
C GLU A 56 -0.20 4.65 8.90
N VAL A 57 -0.07 5.56 9.87
CA VAL A 57 -0.78 5.51 11.15
C VAL A 57 -1.80 6.62 11.19
N TYR A 58 -3.02 6.32 11.64
CA TYR A 58 -4.10 7.30 11.73
C TYR A 58 -4.85 7.20 13.05
N GLU A 59 -5.39 8.33 13.49
CA GLU A 59 -6.14 8.44 14.73
C GLU A 59 -7.51 7.77 14.61
N PHE A 60 -7.97 7.21 15.73
CA PHE A 60 -9.26 6.57 15.83
C PHE A 60 -9.98 7.00 17.11
N SER A 61 -11.22 7.45 16.94
CA SER A 61 -12.13 7.76 18.04
C SER A 61 -13.41 6.95 17.95
N GLN A 62 -13.68 6.15 18.98
CA GLN A 62 -14.95 5.42 19.08
C GLN A 62 -16.14 6.38 19.29
N GLU A 63 -15.90 7.57 19.85
CA GLU A 63 -16.92 8.59 20.05
C GLU A 63 -17.28 9.28 18.72
N ASN A 64 -16.39 9.26 17.74
CA ASN A 64 -16.60 9.81 16.40
C ASN A 64 -16.22 8.80 15.30
N ILE A 65 -16.99 7.70 15.26
CA ILE A 65 -16.72 6.58 14.36
C ILE A 65 -16.84 6.96 12.88
N LEU A 66 -17.72 7.92 12.54
CA LEU A 66 -17.90 8.37 11.16
C LEU A 66 -16.66 9.08 10.65
N ALA A 67 -16.17 10.09 11.39
CA ALA A 67 -14.94 10.79 11.03
C ALA A 67 -13.73 9.85 10.99
N SER A 68 -13.66 8.88 11.92
CA SER A 68 -12.59 7.88 11.92
C SER A 68 -12.65 6.97 10.68
N SER A 69 -13.85 6.67 10.18
CA SER A 69 -14.02 5.92 8.93
C SER A 69 -13.64 6.75 7.70
N GLU A 70 -13.95 8.05 7.69
CA GLU A 70 -13.56 8.96 6.61
C GLU A 70 -12.03 9.11 6.55
N GLU A 71 -11.37 9.26 7.69
CA GLU A 71 -9.91 9.32 7.78
C GLU A 71 -9.28 8.00 7.31
N GLU A 72 -9.82 6.85 7.73
CA GLU A 72 -9.35 5.55 7.23
C GLU A 72 -9.43 5.48 5.69
N GLN A 73 -10.54 5.92 5.07
CA GLN A 73 -10.67 5.89 3.62
C GLN A 73 -9.72 6.84 2.90
N LYS A 74 -9.47 8.02 3.48
CA LYS A 74 -8.49 8.97 2.97
C LYS A 74 -7.09 8.37 3.00
N VAL A 75 -6.69 7.81 4.14
CA VAL A 75 -5.38 7.15 4.31
C VAL A 75 -5.22 5.98 3.34
N LYS A 76 -6.26 5.18 3.12
CA LYS A 76 -6.23 4.10 2.11
C LYS A 76 -6.00 4.63 0.70
N THR A 77 -6.70 5.70 0.34
CA THR A 77 -6.56 6.35 -0.97
C THR A 77 -5.13 6.85 -1.16
N ASP A 78 -4.60 7.57 -0.18
CA ASP A 78 -3.23 8.12 -0.21
C ASP A 78 -2.18 7.00 -0.30
N LEU A 79 -2.35 5.90 0.46
CA LEU A 79 -1.46 4.74 0.40
C LEU A 79 -1.46 4.06 -0.98
N ILE A 80 -2.63 3.91 -1.61
CA ILE A 80 -2.75 3.35 -2.95
C ILE A 80 -2.04 4.25 -3.97
N GLU A 81 -2.27 5.56 -3.92
CA GLU A 81 -1.60 6.51 -4.81
C GLU A 81 -0.08 6.47 -4.65
N ASN A 82 0.40 6.45 -3.40
CA ASN A 82 1.83 6.35 -3.10
C ASN A 82 2.45 5.02 -3.56
N LEU A 83 1.73 3.90 -3.43
CA LEU A 83 2.15 2.60 -3.96
C LEU A 83 2.30 2.65 -5.48
N LEU A 84 1.32 3.21 -6.20
CA LEU A 84 1.37 3.33 -7.66
C LEU A 84 2.52 4.24 -8.11
N LEU A 85 2.70 5.39 -7.46
CA LEU A 85 3.81 6.30 -7.74
C LEU A 85 5.17 5.61 -7.52
N LYS A 86 5.31 4.85 -6.43
CA LYS A 86 6.53 4.07 -6.15
C LYS A 86 6.76 2.98 -7.20
N LEU A 87 5.70 2.29 -7.65
CA LEU A 87 5.76 1.31 -8.71
C LEU A 87 6.26 1.94 -10.02
N PHE A 88 5.63 3.03 -10.47
CA PHE A 88 6.06 3.73 -11.69
C PHE A 88 7.49 4.23 -11.60
N ARG A 89 7.91 4.75 -10.44
CA ARG A 89 9.29 5.17 -10.22
C ARG A 89 10.28 4.00 -10.32
N ASN A 90 9.96 2.86 -9.70
CA ASN A 90 10.81 1.66 -9.78
C ASN A 90 10.90 1.15 -11.23
N LEU A 91 9.78 1.12 -11.96
CA LEU A 91 9.74 0.72 -13.37
C LEU A 91 10.58 1.66 -14.24
N ASN A 92 10.48 2.98 -14.05
CA ASN A 92 11.27 3.96 -14.78
C ASN A 92 12.78 3.82 -14.51
N LEU A 93 13.19 3.51 -13.29
CA LEU A 93 14.61 3.34 -12.95
C LEU A 93 15.22 2.08 -13.57
N LEU A 94 14.43 1.02 -13.73
CA LEU A 94 14.92 -0.30 -14.19
C LEU A 94 14.78 -0.51 -15.69
N LEU A 95 13.91 0.25 -16.36
CA LEU A 95 13.54 0.03 -17.77
C LEU A 95 13.98 1.16 -18.71
N ASN A 96 14.44 2.29 -18.16
CA ASN A 96 15.14 3.33 -18.92
C ASN A 96 16.61 2.96 -19.09
#